data_AF-A0A0W0GL08-F1
#
_entry.id   AF-A0A0W0GL08-F1
#
_cell.length_a   1.000
_cell.length_b   1.000
_cell.length_c   1.000
_cell.angle_alpha   90.00
_cell.angle_beta   90.00
_cell.angle_gamma   90.00
#
_symmetry.space_group_name_H-M   'P 1'
#
loop_
_entity.id
_entity.type
_entity.pdbx_description
1 polymer ?
#
loop_
_entity_poly.entity_id
_entity_poly.type
_entity_poly.pdbx_seq_one_letter_code
_entity_poly.pdbx_strand_id
1 'polypeptide(L)' 'MLENILSFFFGGFFGFVSLLISAVLYFLPTIIALAGHRRNTLSIFLLNLLLGWTFIGWVVALVWSVKK' A
#
# COMPACT_ATOMS: atom_id res chain seq x y z
N MET A 1 5.27 -22.57 29.11
CA MET A 1 4.82 -21.20 29.45
C MET A 1 5.64 -20.14 28.73
N LEU A 2 6.97 -20.17 28.80
CA LEU A 2 7.86 -19.21 28.11
C LEU A 2 7.77 -19.27 26.57
N GLU A 3 7.76 -20.47 25.98
CA GLU A 3 7.59 -20.68 24.53
C GLU A 3 6.28 -20.07 23.97
N ASN A 4 5.17 -20.18 24.72
CA ASN A 4 3.87 -19.64 24.30
C ASN A 4 3.83 -18.11 24.39
N ILE A 5 4.55 -17.54 25.36
CA ILE A 5 4.67 -16.08 25.50
C ILE A 5 5.51 -15.54 24.34
N LEU A 6 6.63 -16.20 24.03
CA LEU A 6 7.47 -15.84 22.88
C LEU A 6 6.70 -15.94 21.56
N SER A 7 5.97 -17.04 21.31
CA SER A 7 5.22 -17.22 20.07
C SER A 7 4.10 -16.19 19.88
N PHE A 8 3.46 -15.74 20.96
CA PHE A 8 2.50 -14.64 20.91
C PHE A 8 3.15 -13.31 20.50
N PHE A 9 4.31 -12.96 21.09
CA PHE A 9 5.04 -11.75 20.72
C PHE A 9 5.59 -11.80 19.30
N PHE A 10 6.20 -12.92 18.89
CA PHE A 10 6.73 -13.09 17.54
C PHE A 10 5.60 -13.09 16.49
N GLY A 11 4.47 -13.76 16.76
CA GLY A 11 3.32 -13.76 15.87
C GLY A 11 2.67 -12.39 15.72
N GLY A 12 2.48 -11.67 16.84
CA GLY A 12 1.96 -10.30 16.83
C GLY A 12 2.87 -9.32 16.10
N PHE A 13 4.19 -9.41 16.33
CA PHE A 13 5.18 -8.58 15.64
C PHE A 13 5.22 -8.87 14.14
N PHE A 14 5.28 -10.14 13.73
CA PHE A 14 5.25 -10.50 12.31
C PHE A 14 3.96 -10.08 11.62
N GLY A 15 2.81 -10.24 12.29
CA GLY A 15 1.51 -9.78 11.79
C GLY A 15 1.49 -8.28 11.58
N PHE A 16 1.97 -7.51 12.56
CA PHE A 16 2.01 -6.04 12.48
C PHE A 16 2.96 -5.54 11.38
N VAL A 17 4.15 -6.13 11.27
CA VAL A 17 5.13 -5.78 10.22
C VAL A 17 4.58 -6.11 8.83
N SER A 18 3.95 -7.28 8.66
CA SER A 18 3.31 -7.68 7.40
C SER A 18 2.21 -6.68 7.00
N LEU A 19 1.36 -6.29 7.94
CA LEU A 19 0.28 -5.33 7.72
C LEU A 19 0.81 -3.95 7.32
N LEU A 20 1.89 -3.48 7.98
CA LEU A 20 2.56 -2.23 7.62
C LEU A 20 3.15 -2.28 6.20
N ILE A 21 3.84 -3.37 5.83
CA ILE A 21 4.41 -3.54 4.49
C ILE A 21 3.30 -3.55 3.44
N SER A 22 2.22 -4.30 3.67
CA SER A 22 1.06 -4.32 2.76
C SER A 22 0.41 -2.95 2.62
N ALA A 23 0.29 -2.18 3.71
CA ALA A 23 -0.25 -0.82 3.66
C ALA A 23 0.63 0.11 2.83
N VAL A 24 1.95 0.09 3.04
CA VAL A 24 2.89 0.92 2.27
C VAL A 24 2.88 0.56 0.80
N LEU A 25 2.87 -0.74 0.45
CA LEU A 25 2.74 -1.19 -0.93
C LEU A 25 1.40 -0.76 -1.53
N TYR A 26 0.31 -0.83 -0.77
CA TYR A 26 -1.00 -0.37 -1.23
C TYR A 26 -0.98 1.12 -1.61
N PHE A 27 -0.31 1.96 -0.82
CA PHE A 27 -0.21 3.40 -1.10
C PHE A 27 0.93 3.80 -2.05
N LEU A 28 1.75 2.85 -2.51
CA LEU A 28 2.89 3.12 -3.39
C LEU A 28 2.54 3.96 -4.65
N PRO A 29 1.50 3.64 -5.44
CA PRO A 29 1.14 4.44 -6.62
C PRO A 29 0.66 5.86 -6.26
N THR A 30 0.05 6.03 -5.08
CA THR A 30 -0.30 7.36 -4.55
C THR A 30 0.95 8.17 -4.20
N ILE A 31 1.93 7.56 -3.54
CA ILE A 31 3.19 8.22 -3.16
C ILE A 31 3.97 8.66 -4.41
N ILE A 32 4.05 7.80 -5.43
CA ILE A 32 4.72 8.11 -6.71
C ILE A 32 4.01 9.28 -7.41
N ALA A 33 2.68 9.29 -7.43
CA ALA A 33 1.90 10.40 -8.01
C ALA A 33 2.04 11.71 -7.22
N LEU A 34 2.20 11.64 -5.90
CA LEU A 34 2.42 12.81 -5.05
C LEU A 34 3.81 13.42 -5.29
N ALA A 35 4.85 12.57 -5.35
CA ALA A 35 6.23 12.97 -5.62
C ALA A 35 6.40 13.56 -7.04
N GLY A 36 5.56 13.15 -8.00
CA GLY A 36 5.57 13.65 -9.36
C GLY A 36 4.93 15.05 -9.58
N HIS A 37 4.36 15.69 -8.55
CA HIS A 37 3.66 16.98 -8.65
C HIS A 37 2.65 17.07 -9.82
N ARG A 38 1.97 15.95 -10.13
CA ARG A 38 1.03 15.89 -11.26
C ARG A 38 -0.31 16.51 -10.85
N ARG A 39 -0.94 17.27 -11.74
CA ARG A 39 -2.29 17.83 -11.50
C ARG A 39 -3.36 16.75 -11.26
N ASN A 40 -3.10 15.52 -11.71
CA ASN A 40 -4.02 14.38 -11.63
C ASN A 40 -3.81 13.50 -10.39
N THR A 41 -3.01 13.94 -9.40
CA THR A 41 -2.75 13.17 -8.17
C THR A 41 -4.04 12.81 -7.41
N LEU A 42 -5.05 13.68 -7.40
CA LEU A 42 -6.36 13.37 -6.80
C LEU A 42 -7.08 12.22 -7.51
N SER A 43 -7.03 12.15 -8.84
CA SER A 43 -7.64 11.06 -9.60
C SER A 43 -6.92 9.74 -9.36
N ILE A 44 -5.58 9.76 -9.27
CA ILE A 44 -4.78 8.57 -8.96
C ILE A 44 -5.03 8.11 -7.52
N PHE A 45 -5.18 9.04 -6.58
CA PHE A 45 -5.55 8.74 -5.20
C PHE A 45 -6.94 8.10 -5.11
N LEU A 46 -7.95 8.69 -5.75
CA LEU A 46 -9.32 8.15 -5.79
C LEU A 46 -9.36 6.77 -6.45
N LEU A 47 -8.60 6.56 -7.53
CA LEU A 47 -8.53 5.26 -8.20
C LEU A 47 -7.86 4.22 -7.31
N ASN A 48 -6.77 4.58 -6.61
CA ASN A 48 -6.12 3.69 -5.65
C ASN A 48 -7.00 3.42 -4.41
N LEU A 49 -7.81 4.38 -3.97
CA LEU A 49 -8.72 4.21 -2.84
C LEU A 49 -9.92 3.32 -3.21
N LEU A 50 -10.54 3.56 -4.37
CA LEU A 50 -11.76 2.87 -4.81
C LEU A 50 -11.51 1.54 -5.51
N LEU A 51 -10.36 1.39 -6.18
CA LEU A 51 -10.01 0.20 -6.96
C LEU A 51 -8.69 -0.46 -6.55
N GLY A 52 -7.91 0.11 -5.62
CA GLY A 52 -6.65 -0.49 -5.15
C GLY A 52 -6.83 -1.84 -4.47
N TRP A 53 -8.04 -2.15 -4.00
CA TRP A 53 -8.44 -3.48 -3.50
C TRP A 53 -8.39 -4.56 -4.59
N THR A 54 -8.35 -4.14 -5.86
CA THR A 54 -8.12 -5.02 -7.01
C THR A 54 -6.69 -4.84 -7.51
N PHE A 55 -5.99 -5.94 -7.78
CA PHE A 55 -4.65 -5.90 -8.40
C PHE A 55 -4.64 -5.04 -9.68
N ILE A 56 -5.73 -5.10 -10.45
CA ILE A 56 -5.92 -4.32 -11.68
C ILE A 56 -5.96 -2.81 -11.39
N GLY A 57 -6.76 -2.37 -10.41
CA GLY A 57 -6.84 -0.96 -10.03
C GLY A 57 -5.51 -0.40 -9.53
N TRP A 58 -4.76 -1.21 -8.78
CA TRP A 58 -3.41 -0.86 -8.33
C TRP A 58 -2.43 -0.69 -9.50
N VAL A 59 -2.43 -1.61 -10.47
CA VAL A 59 -1.60 -1.52 -11.69
C VAL A 59 -1.99 -0.32 -12.55
N VAL A 60 -3.28 -0.03 -12.71
CA VAL A 60 -3.77 1.15 -13.45
C VAL A 60 -3.32 2.44 -12.78
N ALA A 61 -3.45 2.54 -11.45
CA ALA A 61 -2.96 3.69 -10.69
C ALA A 61 -1.44 3.87 -10.86
N LEU A 62 -0.69 2.77 -10.87
CA LEU A 62 0.76 2.78 -11.08
C LEU A 62 1.11 3.23 -12.50
N VAL A 63 0.52 2.65 -13.54
CA VAL A 63 0.73 3.06 -14.94
C VAL A 63 0.37 4.53 -15.14
N TRP A 64 -0.71 5.01 -14.51
CA TRP A 64 -1.10 6.42 -14.60
C TRP A 64 -0.15 7.35 -13.85
N SER A 65 0.44 6.90 -12.74
CA SER A 65 1.46 7.67 -12.01
C SER A 65 2.73 7.92 -12.83
N VAL A 66 3.07 7.01 -13.73
CA VAL A 66 4.25 7.11 -14.62
C VAL A 66 3.91 7.79 -15.96
N LYS A 67 2.63 7.80 -16.38
CA LYS A 67 2.20 8.50 -17.59
C LYS A 67 2.45 10.00 -17.46
N LYS A 68 3.05 10.57 -18.52
CA LYS A 68 3.56 11.95 -18.58
C LYS A 68 2.44 13.00 -18.52
#